data_AF-A0AAU9GBE4-F1
#
_entry.id   AF-A0AAU9GBE4-F1
#
_cell.length_a   1.000
_cell.length_b   1.000
_cell.length_c   1.000
_cell.angle_alpha   90.00
_cell.angle_beta   90.00
_cell.angle_gamma   90.00
#
_symmetry.space_group_name_H-M   'P 1'
#
loop_
_entity.id
_entity.type
_entity.pdbx_description
1 polymer ?
#
loop_
_entity_poly.entity_id
_entity_poly.type
_entity_poly.pdbx_seq_one_letter_code
_entity_poly.pdbx_strand_id
1 'polypeptide(L)'
;MEIGVALNNELEVRISEAFCVFDTHGDKYIDTRNVGHVLRFLGCVPTEKEVKEVIAVTESTEYPGESQLPKFMAHVSQLVMAGQMKPASTEKLFEAFQVLDPENHKYLTKEYFGKLMLEEGEAFTEEELEDMWPVAIDPITGNIPYTFYINQLKHKATIYGVADAVKAEMAQAEHGRKK
;
A
#
# COMPACT_ATOMS: atom_id res chain seq x y z
N MET A 1 10.61 -13.80 -26.08
CA MET A 1 9.54 -14.68 -25.55
C MET A 1 8.56 -13.78 -24.86
N GLU A 2 7.33 -13.64 -25.36
CA GLU A 2 6.26 -13.07 -24.54
C GLU A 2 6.04 -14.05 -23.39
N ILE A 3 6.38 -13.65 -22.16
CA ILE A 3 5.98 -14.39 -20.98
C ILE A 3 4.49 -14.11 -20.83
N GLY A 4 3.66 -14.92 -21.50
CA GLY A 4 2.21 -14.86 -21.34
C GLY A 4 1.86 -15.23 -19.90
N VAL A 5 1.64 -14.22 -19.06
CA VAL A 5 1.18 -14.42 -17.69
C VAL A 5 -0.32 -14.70 -17.76
N ALA A 6 -0.73 -15.93 -17.42
CA ALA A 6 -2.14 -16.25 -17.30
C ALA A 6 -2.73 -15.52 -16.09
N LEU A 7 -3.77 -14.71 -16.33
CA LEU A 7 -4.50 -13.98 -15.31
C LEU A 7 -5.81 -14.72 -15.03
N ASN A 8 -6.02 -15.14 -13.78
CA ASN A 8 -7.09 -16.05 -13.41
C ASN A 8 -8.31 -15.35 -12.80
N ASN A 9 -8.14 -14.13 -12.30
CA ASN A 9 -9.18 -13.38 -11.58
C ASN A 9 -8.90 -11.86 -11.64
N GLU A 10 -9.89 -11.07 -11.23
CA GLU A 10 -9.78 -9.60 -11.22
C GLU A 10 -8.64 -9.09 -10.32
N LEU A 11 -8.29 -9.78 -9.23
CA LEU A 11 -7.18 -9.39 -8.36
C LEU A 11 -5.84 -9.44 -9.11
N GLU A 12 -5.57 -10.54 -9.82
CA GLU A 12 -4.36 -10.70 -10.65
C GLU A 12 -4.32 -9.67 -11.78
N VAL A 13 -5.47 -9.35 -12.39
CA VAL A 13 -5.58 -8.29 -13.41
C VAL A 13 -5.13 -6.95 -12.83
N ARG A 14 -5.66 -6.54 -11.68
CA ARG A 14 -5.29 -5.27 -11.04
C ARG A 14 -3.82 -5.20 -10.64
N ILE A 15 -3.27 -6.31 -10.14
CA ILE A 15 -1.84 -6.40 -9.78
C ILE A 15 -0.97 -6.26 -11.03
N SER A 16 -1.34 -6.95 -12.12
CA SER A 16 -0.63 -6.87 -13.39
C SER A 16 -0.68 -5.46 -14.00
N GLU A 17 -1.84 -4.82 -14.01
CA GLU A 17 -2.01 -3.44 -14.48
C GLU A 17 -1.16 -2.47 -13.68
N ALA A 18 -1.18 -2.55 -12.34
CA ALA A 18 -0.37 -1.70 -11.48
C ALA A 18 1.13 -1.91 -11.72
N PHE A 19 1.58 -3.15 -11.84
CA PHE A 19 2.98 -3.48 -12.14
C PHE A 19 3.41 -2.89 -13.49
N CYS A 20 2.56 -3.02 -14.52
CA CYS A 20 2.87 -2.53 -15.86
C CYS A 20 2.96 -1.00 -15.97
N VAL A 21 2.42 -0.24 -15.00
CA VAL A 21 2.64 1.22 -14.93
C VAL A 21 4.10 1.56 -14.68
N PHE A 22 4.84 0.70 -13.98
CA PHE A 22 6.24 0.89 -13.61
C PHE A 22 7.21 0.09 -14.50
N ASP A 23 6.69 -0.81 -15.36
CA ASP A 23 7.45 -1.52 -16.39
C ASP A 23 7.74 -0.58 -17.56
N THR A 24 8.93 0.02 -17.56
CA THR A 24 9.32 1.01 -18.58
C THR A 24 9.63 0.38 -19.94
N HIS A 25 9.94 -0.91 -19.98
CA HIS A 25 10.42 -1.60 -21.18
C HIS A 25 9.38 -2.53 -21.82
N GLY A 26 8.27 -2.78 -21.11
CA GLY A 26 7.22 -3.70 -21.52
C GLY A 26 7.65 -5.17 -21.45
N ASP A 27 8.77 -5.48 -20.79
CA ASP A 27 9.37 -6.81 -20.73
C ASP A 27 8.96 -7.62 -19.50
N LYS A 28 8.04 -7.07 -18.69
CA LYS A 28 7.52 -7.66 -17.45
C LYS A 28 8.53 -7.74 -16.32
N TYR A 29 9.49 -6.82 -16.32
CA TYR A 29 10.37 -6.54 -15.21
C TYR A 29 10.17 -5.12 -14.69
N ILE A 30 10.42 -4.95 -13.39
CA ILE A 30 10.60 -3.63 -12.79
C ILE A 30 11.82 -3.67 -11.89
N ASP A 31 12.50 -2.54 -11.79
CA ASP A 31 13.53 -2.35 -10.78
C ASP A 31 12.94 -2.60 -9.38
N THR A 32 13.65 -3.36 -8.55
CA THR A 32 13.23 -3.69 -7.19
C THR A 32 12.94 -2.46 -6.32
N ARG A 33 13.56 -1.30 -6.61
CA ARG A 33 13.27 -0.01 -5.97
C ARG A 33 11.83 0.45 -6.20
N ASN A 34 11.17 0.00 -7.27
CA ASN A 34 9.77 0.33 -7.55
C ASN A 34 8.76 -0.59 -6.86
N VAL A 35 9.17 -1.69 -6.24
CA VAL A 35 8.26 -2.64 -5.57
C VAL A 35 7.36 -1.94 -4.55
N GLY A 36 7.94 -1.06 -3.71
CA GLY A 36 7.18 -0.28 -2.74
C GLY A 36 6.18 0.67 -3.40
N HIS A 37 6.55 1.29 -4.52
CA HIS A 37 5.65 2.15 -5.29
C HIS A 37 4.46 1.38 -5.88
N VAL A 38 4.69 0.17 -6.42
CA VAL A 38 3.60 -0.68 -6.95
C VAL A 38 2.64 -1.07 -5.83
N LEU A 39 3.14 -1.49 -4.67
CA LEU A 39 2.32 -1.86 -3.51
C LEU A 39 1.46 -0.67 -3.04
N ARG A 40 2.05 0.52 -2.92
CA ARG A 40 1.34 1.74 -2.53
C ARG A 40 0.33 2.18 -3.60
N PHE A 41 0.64 1.99 -4.88
CA PHE A 41 -0.29 2.25 -5.99
C PHE A 41 -1.52 1.32 -5.96
N LEU A 42 -1.35 0.07 -5.53
CA LEU A 42 -2.45 -0.88 -5.29
C LEU A 42 -3.31 -0.50 -4.05
N GLY A 43 -2.89 0.50 -3.28
CA GLY A 43 -3.56 0.90 -2.03
C GLY A 43 -3.19 0.04 -0.83
N CYS A 44 -2.07 -0.69 -0.89
CA CYS A 44 -1.45 -1.31 0.27
C CYS A 44 -0.65 -0.24 1.05
N VAL A 45 -0.48 -0.45 2.35
CA VAL A 45 0.37 0.38 3.23
C VAL A 45 1.43 -0.53 3.86
N PRO A 46 2.43 -0.98 3.07
CA PRO A 46 3.50 -1.84 3.58
C PRO A 46 4.50 -1.03 4.42
N THR A 47 5.06 -1.69 5.42
CA THR A 47 6.28 -1.26 6.12
C THR A 47 7.50 -1.46 5.21
N GLU A 48 8.59 -0.73 5.46
CA GLU A 48 9.85 -0.92 4.72
C GLU A 48 10.43 -2.33 4.91
N LYS A 49 10.15 -2.96 6.06
CA LYS A 49 10.45 -4.38 6.27
C LYS A 49 9.64 -5.28 5.32
N GLU A 50 8.33 -5.10 5.23
CA GLU A 50 7.47 -5.89 4.33
C GLU A 50 7.85 -5.68 2.86
N VAL A 51 8.21 -4.45 2.44
CA VAL A 51 8.72 -4.19 1.08
C VAL A 51 9.97 -5.03 0.79
N LYS A 52 10.93 -5.07 1.72
CA LYS A 52 12.15 -5.89 1.58
C LYS A 52 11.85 -7.38 1.49
N GLU A 53 10.87 -7.86 2.27
CA GLU A 53 10.42 -9.26 2.20
C GLU A 53 9.80 -9.59 0.83
N VAL A 54 8.97 -8.69 0.29
CA VAL A 54 8.42 -8.84 -1.07
C VAL A 54 9.52 -8.81 -2.12
N ILE A 55 10.50 -7.90 -2.02
CA ILE A 55 11.65 -7.86 -2.94
C ILE A 55 12.38 -9.21 -2.91
N ALA A 56 12.75 -9.70 -1.74
CA ALA A 56 13.53 -10.93 -1.59
C ALA A 56 12.83 -12.17 -2.21
N VAL A 57 11.50 -12.22 -2.19
CA VAL A 57 10.72 -13.31 -2.79
C VAL A 57 10.54 -13.14 -4.30
N THR A 58 10.48 -11.90 -4.78
CA THR A 58 10.04 -11.59 -6.15
C THR A 58 11.19 -11.27 -7.10
N GLU A 59 12.38 -11.02 -6.57
CA GLU A 59 13.60 -10.75 -7.33
C GLU A 59 13.91 -11.90 -8.33
N SER A 60 14.35 -11.50 -9.51
CA SER A 60 14.74 -12.42 -10.57
C SER A 60 16.06 -13.09 -10.23
N THR A 61 16.11 -14.39 -10.48
CA THR A 61 17.36 -15.16 -10.39
C THR A 61 18.24 -14.95 -11.62
N GLU A 62 17.66 -14.46 -12.72
CA GLU A 62 18.34 -14.20 -14.00
C GLU A 62 18.87 -12.76 -14.06
N TYR A 63 18.13 -11.81 -13.45
CA TYR A 63 18.43 -10.38 -13.47
C TYR A 63 18.36 -9.82 -12.03
N PRO A 64 19.44 -9.94 -11.24
CA PRO A 64 19.49 -9.35 -9.90
C PRO A 64 19.21 -7.85 -9.93
N GLY A 65 18.46 -7.35 -8.95
CA GLY A 65 17.96 -5.98 -8.90
C GLY A 65 16.63 -5.76 -9.63
N GLU A 66 16.13 -6.75 -10.39
CA GLU A 66 14.85 -6.70 -11.09
C GLU A 66 13.85 -7.68 -10.47
N SER A 67 12.59 -7.26 -10.32
CA SER A 67 11.46 -8.12 -9.94
C SER A 67 10.66 -8.49 -11.19
N GLN A 68 10.25 -9.76 -11.29
CA GLN A 68 9.49 -10.25 -12.45
C GLN A 68 8.00 -10.37 -12.15
N LEU A 69 7.14 -9.95 -13.08
CA LEU A 69 5.69 -9.93 -12.89
C LEU A 69 5.12 -11.25 -12.38
N PRO A 70 5.47 -12.45 -12.91
CA PRO A 70 4.87 -13.70 -12.43
C PRO A 70 5.12 -13.97 -10.94
N LYS A 71 6.35 -13.71 -10.45
CA LYS A 71 6.68 -13.92 -9.03
C LYS A 71 6.02 -12.87 -8.16
N PHE A 72 6.09 -11.61 -8.57
CA PHE A 72 5.44 -10.50 -7.89
C PHE A 72 3.94 -10.74 -7.74
N MET A 73 3.26 -11.03 -8.84
CA MET A 73 1.82 -11.27 -8.86
C MET A 73 1.43 -12.46 -7.98
N ALA A 74 2.14 -13.59 -8.08
CA ALA A 74 1.84 -14.77 -7.27
C ALA A 74 1.98 -14.47 -5.77
N HIS A 75 3.05 -13.78 -5.37
CA HIS A 75 3.30 -13.48 -3.97
C HIS A 75 2.35 -12.40 -3.42
N VAL A 76 2.21 -11.27 -4.12
CA VAL A 76 1.34 -10.16 -3.69
C VAL A 76 -0.12 -10.57 -3.64
N SER A 77 -0.59 -11.42 -4.57
CA SER A 77 -1.95 -11.95 -4.52
C SER A 77 -2.21 -12.70 -3.21
N GLN A 78 -1.25 -13.52 -2.75
CA GLN A 78 -1.38 -14.23 -1.47
C GLN A 78 -1.43 -13.28 -0.28
N LEU A 79 -0.54 -12.28 -0.24
CA LEU A 79 -0.50 -11.30 0.85
C LEU A 79 -1.81 -10.50 0.94
N VAL A 80 -2.32 -10.03 -0.20
CA VAL A 80 -3.57 -9.27 -0.28
C VAL A 80 -4.76 -10.15 0.08
N MET A 81 -4.81 -11.40 -0.40
CA MET A 81 -5.85 -12.36 0.01
C MET A 81 -5.77 -12.67 1.51
N ALA A 82 -4.59 -12.69 2.12
CA ALA A 82 -4.45 -12.84 3.57
C ALA A 82 -4.84 -11.56 4.36
N GLY A 83 -5.10 -10.43 3.67
CA GLY A 83 -5.43 -9.16 4.30
C GLY A 83 -4.23 -8.44 4.91
N GLN A 84 -3.00 -8.81 4.53
CA GLN A 84 -1.77 -8.17 4.98
C GLN A 84 -1.55 -6.82 4.30
N MET A 85 -0.78 -5.92 4.93
CA MET A 85 -0.49 -4.55 4.46
C MET A 85 -1.75 -3.68 4.26
N LYS A 86 -2.88 -4.05 4.88
CA LYS A 86 -4.14 -3.33 4.74
C LYS A 86 -4.05 -1.99 5.46
N PRO A 87 -4.54 -0.87 4.85
CA PRO A 87 -4.63 0.40 5.55
C PRO A 87 -5.40 0.27 6.86
N ALA A 88 -4.97 1.03 7.88
CA ALA A 88 -5.74 1.15 9.11
C ALA A 88 -7.12 1.76 8.83
N SER A 89 -8.12 1.36 9.63
CA SER A 89 -9.45 1.94 9.51
C SER A 89 -9.45 3.41 9.95
N THR A 90 -10.46 4.16 9.50
CA THR A 90 -10.61 5.57 9.88
C THR A 90 -10.71 5.73 11.39
N GLU A 91 -11.43 4.83 12.04
CA GLU A 91 -11.65 4.80 13.48
C GLU A 91 -10.32 4.59 14.21
N LYS A 92 -9.53 3.59 13.77
CA LYS A 92 -8.22 3.30 14.37
C LYS A 92 -7.24 4.47 14.20
N LEU A 93 -7.23 5.12 13.04
CA LEU A 93 -6.42 6.32 12.82
C LEU A 93 -6.87 7.46 13.74
N PHE A 94 -8.18 7.68 13.84
CA PHE A 94 -8.73 8.72 14.70
C PHE A 94 -8.37 8.49 16.17
N GLU A 95 -8.52 7.26 16.68
CA GLU A 95 -8.11 6.88 18.03
C GLU A 95 -6.61 7.13 18.26
N ALA A 96 -5.76 6.80 17.29
CA ALA A 96 -4.31 7.07 17.40
C ALA A 96 -4.02 8.57 17.52
N PHE A 97 -4.66 9.42 16.72
CA PHE A 97 -4.51 10.88 16.84
C PHE A 97 -5.05 11.42 18.17
N GLN A 98 -6.12 10.84 18.72
CA GLN A 98 -6.63 11.25 20.03
C GLN A 98 -5.65 10.94 21.17
N VAL A 99 -4.88 9.85 21.07
CA VAL A 99 -3.80 9.55 22.03
C VAL A 99 -2.70 10.61 21.99
N LEU A 100 -2.44 11.19 20.82
CA LEU A 100 -1.46 12.27 20.63
C LEU A 100 -1.98 13.66 21.03
N ASP A 101 -3.29 13.80 21.23
CA ASP A 101 -3.97 15.06 21.58
C ASP A 101 -4.81 14.89 22.87
N PRO A 102 -4.17 14.74 24.04
CA PRO A 102 -4.87 14.50 25.31
C PRO A 102 -5.76 15.67 25.74
N GLU A 103 -5.45 16.88 25.27
CA GLU A 103 -6.21 18.10 25.54
C GLU A 103 -7.37 18.30 24.55
N ASN A 104 -7.50 17.42 23.55
CA ASN A 104 -8.62 17.36 22.61
C ASN A 104 -8.78 18.64 21.76
N HIS A 105 -7.66 19.23 21.33
CA HIS A 105 -7.61 20.37 20.42
C HIS A 105 -8.18 20.08 19.02
N LYS A 106 -8.24 18.79 18.62
CA LYS A 106 -8.63 18.31 17.28
C LYS A 106 -7.61 18.55 16.17
N TYR A 107 -6.41 18.99 16.53
CA TYR A 107 -5.28 19.17 15.63
C TYR A 107 -3.97 18.89 16.37
N LEU A 108 -2.90 18.64 15.61
CA LEU A 108 -1.53 18.64 16.09
C LEU A 108 -0.74 19.78 15.46
N THR A 109 0.27 20.31 16.13
CA THR A 109 1.16 21.32 15.52
C THR A 109 2.15 20.66 14.58
N LYS A 110 2.64 21.40 13.58
CA LYS A 110 3.65 20.92 12.63
C LYS A 110 4.89 20.41 13.38
N GLU A 111 5.35 21.13 14.39
CA GLU A 111 6.56 20.82 15.15
C GLU A 111 6.41 19.51 15.93
N TYR A 112 5.29 19.34 16.63
CA TYR A 112 5.06 18.14 17.43
C TYR A 112 4.89 16.91 16.55
N PHE A 113 4.05 17.00 15.52
CA PHE A 113 3.82 15.88 14.62
C PHE A 113 5.06 15.53 13.78
N GLY A 114 5.80 16.54 13.29
CA GLY A 114 7.06 16.34 12.58
C GLY A 114 8.10 15.63 13.43
N LYS A 115 8.22 15.99 14.72
CA LYS A 115 9.10 15.29 15.65
C LYS A 115 8.73 13.80 15.76
N LEU A 116 7.45 13.49 15.94
CA LEU A 116 6.99 12.10 16.03
C LEU A 116 7.33 11.32 14.76
N MET A 117 7.11 11.90 13.58
CA MET A 117 7.39 11.23 12.31
C MET A 117 8.88 11.06 12.03
N LEU A 118 9.77 11.88 12.61
CA LEU A 118 11.23 11.72 12.48
C LEU A 118 11.84 10.75 13.49
N GLU A 119 11.20 10.54 14.65
CA GLU A 119 11.81 9.83 15.78
C GLU A 119 11.16 8.47 16.08
N GLU A 120 9.88 8.29 15.75
CA GLU A 120 9.10 7.11 16.14
C GLU A 120 8.80 6.17 14.96
N GLY A 121 8.84 4.86 15.21
CA GLY A 121 8.47 3.85 14.22
C GLY A 121 9.42 3.77 13.00
N GLU A 122 8.85 3.77 11.80
CA GLU A 122 9.61 3.93 10.56
C GLU A 122 9.76 5.42 10.27
N ALA A 123 10.86 5.98 10.77
CA ALA A 123 11.14 7.41 10.71
C ALA A 123 11.20 7.90 9.26
N PHE A 124 10.52 9.01 9.02
CA PHE A 124 10.57 9.75 7.78
C PHE A 124 11.93 10.44 7.65
N THR A 125 12.35 10.65 6.41
CA THR A 125 13.37 11.63 6.08
C THR A 125 12.76 13.04 6.06
N GLU A 126 13.63 14.06 6.13
CA GLU A 126 13.18 15.45 5.99
C GLU A 126 12.48 15.70 4.64
N GLU A 127 12.95 15.05 3.57
CA GLU A 127 12.35 15.13 2.23
C GLU A 127 10.92 14.55 2.21
N GLU A 128 10.74 13.34 2.76
CA GLU A 128 9.41 12.71 2.85
C GLU A 128 8.43 13.54 3.69
N LEU A 129 8.92 14.22 4.74
CA LEU A 129 8.10 15.15 5.52
C LEU A 129 7.68 16.39 4.72
N GLU A 130 8.61 17.00 4.00
CA GLU A 130 8.31 18.17 3.16
C GLU A 130 7.30 17.82 2.06
N ASP A 131 7.37 16.62 1.49
CA ASP A 131 6.37 16.10 0.55
C ASP A 131 5.01 15.84 1.19
N MET A 132 4.98 15.47 2.47
CA MET A 132 3.75 15.19 3.22
C MET A 132 3.01 16.47 3.66
N TRP A 133 3.73 17.55 4.00
CA TRP A 133 3.13 18.77 4.55
C TRP A 133 2.00 19.38 3.73
N PRO A 134 2.09 19.49 2.40
CA PRO A 134 1.01 20.04 1.58
C PRO A 134 -0.31 19.26 1.69
N VAL A 135 -0.26 17.98 2.07
CA VAL A 135 -1.44 17.12 2.25
C VAL A 135 -1.99 17.18 3.67
N ALA A 136 -1.11 17.36 4.66
CA ALA A 136 -1.47 17.27 6.08
C ALA A 136 -1.86 18.62 6.71
N ILE A 137 -1.22 19.71 6.30
CA ILE A 137 -1.32 21.01 6.97
C ILE A 137 -2.47 21.83 6.38
N ASP A 138 -3.27 22.42 7.26
CA ASP A 138 -4.20 23.48 6.88
C ASP A 138 -3.42 24.80 6.68
N PRO A 139 -3.43 25.39 5.47
CA PRO A 139 -2.65 26.58 5.15
C PRO A 139 -3.05 27.83 5.95
N ILE A 140 -4.25 27.86 6.55
CA ILE A 140 -4.71 29.00 7.34
C ILE A 140 -4.17 28.92 8.76
N THR A 141 -4.25 27.74 9.39
CA THR A 141 -3.87 27.57 10.79
C THR A 141 -2.41 27.15 10.99
N GLY A 142 -1.77 26.58 9.96
CA GLY A 142 -0.42 25.99 10.06
C GLY A 142 -0.39 24.68 10.87
N ASN A 143 -1.55 24.19 11.29
CA ASN A 143 -1.70 22.97 12.08
C ASN A 143 -2.14 21.81 11.20
N ILE A 144 -2.20 20.61 11.78
CA ILE A 144 -2.65 19.37 11.15
C ILE A 144 -3.99 18.97 11.79
N PRO A 145 -5.14 19.38 11.21
CA PRO A 145 -6.43 18.91 11.67
C PRO A 145 -6.59 17.44 11.29
N TYR A 146 -6.46 16.53 12.25
CA TYR A 146 -6.36 15.10 11.93
C TYR A 146 -7.61 14.53 11.27
N THR A 147 -8.80 15.10 11.49
CA THR A 147 -10.00 14.67 10.74
C THR A 147 -9.88 14.98 9.25
N PHE A 148 -9.32 16.13 8.90
CA PHE A 148 -9.04 16.49 7.51
C PHE A 148 -7.96 15.58 6.93
N TYR A 149 -6.85 15.42 7.65
CA TYR A 149 -5.72 14.63 7.17
C TYR A 149 -6.09 13.15 6.97
N ILE A 150 -6.79 12.52 7.92
CA ILE A 150 -7.31 11.15 7.77
C ILE A 150 -8.18 11.03 6.51
N ASN A 151 -8.98 12.04 6.17
CA ASN A 151 -9.77 12.00 4.93
C ASN A 151 -8.90 12.08 3.67
N GLN A 152 -7.76 12.75 3.70
CA GLN A 152 -6.79 12.75 2.60
C GLN A 152 -6.10 11.38 2.44
N LEU A 153 -5.89 10.65 3.55
CA LEU A 153 -5.31 9.31 3.55
C LEU A 153 -6.26 8.21 3.05
N LYS A 154 -7.55 8.51 2.86
CA LYS A 154 -8.53 7.53 2.39
C LYS A 154 -8.37 7.27 0.89
N HIS A 155 -7.89 6.08 0.55
CA HIS A 155 -7.95 5.57 -0.82
C HIS A 155 -9.41 5.24 -1.21
N LYS A 156 -9.88 5.80 -2.34
CA LYS A 156 -11.26 5.59 -2.84
C LYS A 156 -11.56 4.14 -3.23
N ALA A 157 -10.55 3.41 -3.69
CA ALA A 157 -10.64 1.99 -4.01
C ALA A 157 -9.36 1.31 -3.53
N THR A 158 -9.49 0.22 -2.77
CA THR A 158 -8.34 -0.58 -2.33
C THR A 158 -8.39 -1.94 -2.99
N ILE A 159 -7.22 -2.52 -3.25
CA ILE A 159 -7.09 -3.87 -3.80
C ILE A 159 -7.80 -4.95 -2.94
N TYR A 160 -8.00 -4.68 -1.65
CA TYR A 160 -8.69 -5.59 -0.73
C TYR A 160 -10.17 -5.77 -1.04
N GLY A 161 -10.86 -4.74 -1.55
CA GLY A 161 -12.25 -4.89 -1.97
C GLY A 161 -12.40 -5.87 -3.15
N VAL A 162 -11.43 -5.84 -4.07
CA VAL A 162 -11.34 -6.80 -5.18
C VAL A 162 -11.01 -8.20 -4.64
N ALA A 163 -10.05 -8.31 -3.73
CA ALA A 163 -9.69 -9.59 -3.13
C ALA A 163 -10.84 -10.24 -2.36
N ASP A 164 -11.66 -9.45 -1.64
CA ASP A 164 -12.82 -9.96 -0.92
C ASP A 164 -13.91 -10.46 -1.87
N ALA A 165 -14.12 -9.78 -3.00
CA ALA A 165 -15.03 -10.25 -4.06
C ALA A 165 -14.54 -11.58 -4.67
N VAL A 166 -13.25 -11.68 -5.02
CA VAL A 166 -12.65 -12.91 -5.56
C VAL A 166 -12.78 -14.08 -4.57
N LYS A 167 -12.52 -13.87 -3.28
CA LYS A 167 -12.74 -14.90 -2.25
C LYS A 167 -14.19 -15.37 -2.19
N ALA A 168 -15.14 -14.44 -2.28
CA ALA A 168 -16.56 -14.77 -2.23
C ALA A 168 -16.97 -15.62 -3.43
N GLU A 169 -16.50 -15.29 -4.64
CA GLU A 169 -16.74 -16.07 -5.86
C GLU A 169 -16.14 -17.49 -5.76
N MET A 170 -14.90 -17.61 -5.28
CA MET A 170 -14.25 -18.91 -5.06
C MET A 170 -15.03 -19.78 -4.07
N ALA A 171 -15.47 -19.19 -2.95
CA ALA A 171 -16.27 -19.91 -1.96
C ALA A 171 -17.62 -20.38 -2.54
N GLN A 172 -18.28 -19.56 -3.37
CA GLN A 172 -19.52 -19.94 -4.04
C GLN A 172 -19.32 -21.09 -5.04
N ALA A 173 -18.24 -21.05 -5.82
CA ALA A 173 -17.91 -22.10 -6.78
C ALA A 173 -17.64 -23.46 -6.10
N GLU A 174 -16.98 -23.46 -4.94
CA GLU A 174 -16.77 -24.67 -4.14
C GLU A 174 -18.07 -25.23 -3.56
N HIS A 175 -18.99 -24.37 -3.12
CA HIS A 175 -20.30 -24.82 -2.63
C HIS A 175 -21.19 -25.35 -3.76
N GLY A 176 -21.06 -24.82 -4.98
CA GLY A 176 -21.75 -25.32 -6.16
C GLY A 176 -21.24 -26.69 -6.64
N ARG A 177 -19.94 -26.98 -6.46
CA ARG A 177 -19.34 -28.28 -6.80
C ARG A 177 -19.64 -29.41 -5.81
N LYS A 178 -20.03 -29.08 -4.59
CA LYS A 178 -20.36 -30.04 -3.52
C LYS A 178 -21.86 -30.39 -3.43
N LYS A 179 -22.70 -29.79 -4.29
CA LYS A 179 -24.12 -30.11 -4.46
C LYS A 179 -24.32 -30.92 -5.73
#